data_AF-X1UF64-F1
#
_entry.id   AF-X1UF64-F1
#
_cell.length_a   1.000
_cell.length_b   1.000
_cell.length_c   1.000
_cell.angle_alpha   90.00
_cell.angle_beta   90.00
_cell.angle_gamma   90.00
#
_symmetry.space_group_name_H-M   'P 1'
#
loop_
_entity.id
_entity.type
_entity.pdbx_description
1 polymer ?
#
loop_
_entity_poly.entity_id
_entity_poly.type
_entity_poly.pdbx_seq_one_letter_code
_entity_poly.pdbx_strand_id
1 'polypeptide(L)' 'ELEFPLMSVRDARILIIIELFGTKEQYDKRLEQMKIRHYNRQKDIDRYYRYEDLWETKTKVVK' A
#
# COMPACT_ATOMS: atom_id res chain seq x y z
N GLU A 1 13.34 -3.40 10.63
CA GLU A 1 13.17 -2.14 9.87
C GLU A 1 11.68 -1.98 9.56
N LEU A 2 11.11 -0.77 9.64
CA LEU A 2 9.72 -0.54 9.25
C LEU A 2 9.64 -0.42 7.72
N GLU A 3 9.33 -1.53 7.05
CA GLU A 3 9.06 -1.49 5.61
C GLU A 3 7.61 -1.09 5.33
N PHE A 4 7.44 -0.10 4.46
CA PHE A 4 6.13 0.35 3.98
C PHE A 4 6.05 0.18 2.46
N PRO A 5 6.00 -1.06 1.95
CA PRO A 5 6.14 -1.35 0.53
C PRO A 5 5.04 -0.72 -0.35
N LEU A 6 3.86 -0.45 0.23
CA LEU A 6 2.73 0.20 -0.47
C LEU A 6 2.56 1.67 -0.09
N MET A 7 3.62 2.34 0.40
CA MET A 7 3.53 3.73 0.84
C MET A 7 3.29 4.63 -0.36
N SER A 8 2.25 5.47 -0.27
CA SER A 8 2.02 6.46 -1.31
C SER A 8 2.93 7.68 -1.15
N VAL A 9 3.21 8.39 -2.24
CA VAL A 9 3.93 9.69 -2.18
C VAL A 9 3.23 10.69 -1.25
N ARG A 10 1.90 10.63 -1.17
CA ARG A 10 1.11 11.46 -0.23
C ARG A 10 1.45 11.13 1.22
N ASP A 11 1.56 9.84 1.55
CA ASP A 11 1.91 9.38 2.88
C ASP A 11 3.30 9.87 3.29
N ALA A 12 4.29 9.70 2.41
CA ALA A 12 5.65 10.19 2.62
C ALA A 12 5.68 11.71 2.87
N ARG A 13 4.98 12.50 2.03
CA ARG A 13 4.91 13.95 2.21
C ARG A 13 4.30 14.36 3.54
N ILE A 14 3.21 13.70 3.95
CA ILE A 14 2.56 14.01 5.22
C ILE A 14 3.46 13.63 6.40
N LEU A 15 4.16 12.50 6.33
CA LEU A 15 5.10 12.09 7.36
C LEU A 15 6.25 13.11 7.49
N ILE A 16 6.81 13.60 6.39
CA ILE A 16 7.84 14.66 6.41
C ILE A 16 7.31 15.93 7.09
N ILE A 17 6.08 16.35 6.78
CA ILE A 17 5.48 17.55 7.39
C ILE A 17 5.28 17.34 8.90
N ILE A 18 4.77 16.17 9.31
CA ILE A 18 4.54 15.85 10.71
C ILE A 18 5.87 15.74 11.47
N GLU A 19 6.91 15.19 10.86
CA GLU A 19 8.24 15.10 11.46
C GLU A 19 8.82 16.49 11.76
N LEU A 20 8.58 17.46 10.85
CA LEU A 20 9.10 18.82 10.99
C LEU A 20 8.27 19.71 11.93
N PHE A 21 6.96 19.52 11.97
CA PHE A 21 6.04 20.50 12.58
C PHE A 21 4.97 19.89 13.48
N GLY A 22 4.88 18.57 13.54
CA GLY A 22 3.80 17.86 14.23
C GLY A 22 4.18 17.36 15.62
N THR A 23 3.20 16.73 16.26
CA THR A 23 3.40 16.02 17.52
C THR A 23 3.56 14.53 17.30
N LYS A 24 4.16 13.82 18.27
CA LYS A 24 4.26 12.36 18.26
C LYS A 24 2.89 11.70 18.10
N GLU A 25 1.84 12.24 18.72
CA GLU A 25 0.48 11.71 18.59
C GLU A 25 -0.05 11.81 17.15
N GLN A 26 0.22 12.92 16.46
CA GLN A 26 -0.16 13.09 15.06
C GLN A 26 0.60 12.11 14.15
N TYR A 27 1.88 11.86 14.46
CA TYR A 27 2.70 10.86 13.76
C TYR A 27 2.11 9.45 13.92
N ASP A 28 1.86 9.03 15.16
CA ASP A 28 1.32 7.72 15.48
C ASP A 28 -0.06 7.51 14.81
N LYS A 29 -0.93 8.52 14.89
CA LYS A 29 -2.23 8.52 14.21
C LYS A 29 -2.09 8.40 12.69
N ARG A 30 -1.10 9.08 12.10
CA ARG A 30 -0.85 8.98 10.65
C ARG A 30 -0.38 7.58 10.27
N LEU A 31 0.48 6.99 11.09
CA LEU A 31 1.00 5.64 10.91
C LEU A 31 -0.13 4.60 10.91
N GLU A 32 -1.06 4.69 11.87
CA GLU A 32 -2.21 3.78 11.94
C GLU A 32 -3.13 3.88 10.73
N GLN A 33 -3.43 5.11 10.29
CA GLN A 33 -4.20 5.31 9.06
C GLN A 33 -3.49 4.72 7.83
N MET A 34 -2.16 4.78 7.81
CA MET A 34 -1.33 4.25 6.72
C MET A 34 -1.42 2.73 6.69
N LYS A 35 -1.30 2.05 7.85
CA LYS A 35 -1.46 0.59 7.95
C LYS A 35 -2.79 0.12 7.36
N ILE A 36 -3.89 0.80 7.67
CA ILE A 36 -5.21 0.46 7.13
C ILE A 36 -5.25 0.61 5.59
N ARG A 37 -4.68 1.69 5.05
CA ARG A 37 -4.61 1.89 3.59
C ARG A 37 -3.75 0.83 2.90
N HIS A 38 -2.62 0.49 3.49
CA HIS A 38 -1.73 -0.55 2.98
C HIS A 38 -2.45 -1.89 2.93
N TYR A 39 -3.12 -2.27 4.01
CA TYR A 39 -3.90 -3.51 4.07
C TYR A 39 -4.96 -3.58 2.97
N ASN A 40 -5.75 -2.50 2.80
CA ASN A 40 -6.77 -2.45 1.76
C ASN A 40 -6.16 -2.50 0.36
N ARG A 41 -5.04 -1.81 0.13
CA ARG A 41 -4.36 -1.83 -1.17
C ARG A 41 -3.80 -3.20 -1.49
N GLN A 42 -3.23 -3.90 -0.50
CA GLN A 42 -2.79 -5.29 -0.67
C GLN A 42 -3.97 -6.18 -1.04
N LYS A 43 -5.10 -6.08 -0.32
CA LYS A 43 -6.32 -6.83 -0.62
C LYS A 43 -6.84 -6.57 -2.04
N ASP A 44 -6.76 -5.33 -2.52
CA ASP A 44 -7.17 -4.97 -3.88
C ASP A 44 -6.22 -5.56 -4.94
N ILE A 45 -4.90 -5.51 -4.69
CA ILE A 45 -3.87 -6.17 -5.52
C ILE A 45 -4.14 -7.67 -5.58
N ASP A 46 -4.28 -8.33 -4.43
CA ASP A 46 -4.54 -9.76 -4.32
C ASP A 46 -5.84 -10.15 -5.02
N ARG A 47 -6.86 -9.29 -4.97
CA ARG A 47 -8.13 -9.51 -5.67
C ARG A 47 -7.96 -9.40 -7.18
N TYR A 48 -7.24 -8.39 -7.66
CA TYR A 48 -7.05 -8.15 -9.09
C TYR A 48 -6.24 -9.29 -9.74
N TYR A 49 -5.18 -9.73 -9.06
CA TYR A 49 -4.27 -10.76 -9.54
C TYR A 49 -4.64 -12.19 -9.08
N ARG A 50 -5.77 -12.38 -8.38
CA ARG A 50 -6.24 -13.70 -7.89
C ARG A 50 -6.28 -14.78 -8.97
N TYR A 51 -6.52 -14.39 -10.21
CA TYR A 51 -6.68 -15.28 -11.36
C TYR A 51 -5.60 -15.04 -12.42
N GLU A 52 -4.51 -14.36 -12.09
CA GLU A 52 -3.42 -14.07 -13.03
C GLU A 52 -2.92 -15.35 -13.72
N ASP A 53 -2.78 -16.44 -12.97
CA ASP A 53 -2.45 -17.79 -13.48
C ASP A 53 -3.47 -18.31 -14.52
N LEU A 54 -4.76 -17.98 -14.37
CA LEU A 54 -5.81 -18.36 -15.32
C LEU A 54 -5.78 -17.52 -16.60
N TRP A 55 -5.28 -16.29 -16.53
CA TRP A 55 -5.13 -15.42 -17.70
C TRP A 55 -3.90 -15.81 -18.53
N GLU A 56 -2.78 -16.14 -17.88
CA GLU A 56 -1.57 -16.62 -18.56
C GLU A 56 -1.78 -17.96 -19.27
N THR A 57 -2.52 -18.88 -18.65
CA THR A 57 -2.84 -20.18 -19.26
C THR A 57 -3.76 -20.03 -20.48
N LYS A 58 -4.75 -19.13 -20.44
CA LYS A 58 -5.60 -18.83 -21.60
C LYS A 58 -4.84 -18.21 -22.78
N THR A 59 -3.84 -17.35 -22.52
CA THR A 59 -3.05 -16.75 -23.62
C THR A 59 -2.07 -17.72 -24.26
N LYS A 60 -1.58 -18.71 -23.51
CA LYS A 60 -0.68 -19.76 -24.06
C LYS A 60 -1.41 -20.79 -24.92
N VAL A 61 -2.69 -21.06 -24.67
CA VAL A 61 -3.49 -22.05 -25.42
C VAL A 61 -4.05 -21.49 -26.74
N VAL A 62 -4.10 -20.16 -26.90
CA VAL A 62 -4.62 -19.49 -28.12
C VAL A 62 -3.49 -19.17 -29.13
N LYS A 63 -2.24 -19.53 -28.81
CA LYS A 63 -1.09 -19.42 -29.73
C LYS A 63 -0.82 -20.72 -30.48
#